data_AF-A0A6N2YCE9-F1
#
_entry.id   AF-A0A6N2YCE9-F1
#
_cell.length_a   1.000
_cell.length_b   1.000
_cell.length_c   1.000
_cell.angle_alpha   90.00
_cell.angle_beta   90.00
_cell.angle_gamma   90.00
#
_symmetry.space_group_name_H-M   'P 1'
#
loop_
_entity.id
_entity.type
_entity.pdbx_description
1 polymer ?
#
loop_
_entity_poly.entity_id
_entity_poly.type
_entity_poly.pdbx_seq_one_letter_code
_entity_poly.pdbx_strand_id
1 'polypeptide(L)' 'MSNTVIYTLMSSLITKRYYATKEEATDKLGVYFAFDMIDAEQMTELALLAETVYAPPAVEPEIPTEPEMPVE' A
#
# COMPACT_ATOMS: atom_id res chain seq x y z
N MET A 1 23.23 3.53 -11.83
CA MET A 1 22.61 2.24 -12.16
C MET A 1 21.60 1.97 -11.07
N SER A 2 20.31 2.14 -11.35
CA SER A 2 19.26 1.82 -10.38
C SER A 2 19.25 0.31 -10.15
N ASN A 3 19.23 -0.11 -8.88
CA ASN A 3 19.32 -1.52 -8.53
C ASN A 3 17.94 -2.16 -8.71
N THR A 4 17.70 -2.72 -9.88
CA THR A 4 16.41 -3.34 -10.24
C THR A 4 16.06 -4.56 -9.37
N VAL A 5 17.05 -5.22 -8.76
CA VAL A 5 16.83 -6.40 -7.92
C VAL A 5 16.07 -6.04 -6.65
N ILE A 6 16.47 -4.98 -5.95
CA ILE A 6 15.79 -4.53 -4.72
C ILE A 6 14.37 -4.06 -5.04
N TYR A 7 14.19 -3.35 -6.16
CA TYR A 7 12.87 -2.93 -6.61
C TYR A 7 11.94 -4.14 -6.83
N THR A 8 12.36 -5.15 -7.60
CA THR A 8 11.54 -6.34 -7.86
C THR A 8 11.26 -7.14 -6.58
N LEU A 9 12.24 -7.22 -5.67
CA LEU A 9 12.06 -7.87 -4.37
C LEU A 9 11.00 -7.14 -3.54
N MET A 10 11.15 -5.83 -3.35
CA MET A 10 10.22 -5.02 -2.56
C MET A 10 8.82 -5.03 -3.15
N SER A 11 8.69 -4.88 -4.47
CA SER A 11 7.40 -5.01 -5.17
C SER A 11 6.73 -6.35 -4.86
N SER A 12 7.48 -7.46 -4.93
CA SER A 12 6.97 -8.80 -4.63
C SER A 12 6.53 -8.95 -3.17
N LEU A 13 7.31 -8.42 -2.21
CA LEU A 13 6.99 -8.50 -0.79
C LEU A 13 5.73 -7.69 -0.45
N ILE A 14 5.61 -6.49 -1.03
CA ILE A 14 4.45 -5.62 -0.86
C ILE A 14 3.21 -6.29 -1.46
N THR A 15 3.25 -6.72 -2.73
CA THR A 15 2.10 -7.36 -3.40
C THR A 15 1.65 -8.64 -2.70
N LYS A 16 2.58 -9.42 -2.12
CA LYS A 16 2.25 -10.63 -1.36
C LYS A 16 1.79 -10.36 0.07
N ARG A 17 1.66 -9.09 0.47
CA ARG A 17 1.32 -8.67 1.84
C ARG A 17 2.22 -9.31 2.89
N TYR A 18 3.52 -9.37 2.63
CA TYR A 18 4.49 -9.98 3.55
C TYR A 18 4.62 -9.19 4.86
N TYR A 19 4.48 -7.86 4.80
CA TYR A 19 4.45 -6.99 5.98
C TYR A 19 3.05 -6.94 6.60
N ALA A 20 2.97 -6.67 7.90
CA ALA A 20 1.70 -6.60 8.61
C ALA A 20 0.96 -5.30 8.32
N THR A 21 1.70 -4.18 8.18
CA THR A 21 1.12 -2.85 7.93
C THR A 21 1.82 -2.14 6.77
N LYS A 22 1.16 -1.09 6.28
CA LYS A 22 1.75 -0.16 5.32
C LYS A 22 3.04 0.46 5.88
N GLU A 23 3.02 0.93 7.14
CA GLU A 23 4.18 1.59 7.74
C GLU A 23 5.41 0.68 7.71
N GLU A 24 5.28 -0.60 8.06
CA GLU A 24 6.40 -1.55 8.02
C GLU A 24 7.02 -1.67 6.61
N ALA A 25 6.17 -1.72 5.57
CA ALA A 25 6.64 -1.78 4.19
C ALA A 25 7.40 -0.50 3.80
N THR A 26 6.83 0.67 4.13
CA THR A 26 7.45 1.97 3.82
C THR A 26 8.73 2.24 4.63
N ASP A 27 8.81 1.77 5.87
CA ASP A 27 10.02 1.87 6.69
C ASP A 27 11.18 1.09 6.05
N LYS A 28 10.91 -0.11 5.51
CA LYS A 28 11.93 -0.87 4.77
C LYS A 28 12.38 -0.15 3.50
N LEU A 29 11.44 0.45 2.75
CA LEU A 29 11.78 1.27 1.58
C LEU A 29 12.69 2.44 1.95
N GLY A 30 12.40 3.13 3.06
CA GLY A 30 13.22 4.23 3.57
C GLY A 30 14.66 3.82 3.89
N VAL A 31 14.86 2.61 4.42
CA VAL A 31 16.21 2.06 4.62
C VAL A 31 16.93 1.87 3.29
N TYR A 32 16.31 1.21 2.30
CA TYR A 32 16.94 1.00 1.00
C TYR A 32 17.25 2.31 0.27
N PHE A 33 16.38 3.31 0.42
CA PHE A 33 16.62 4.64 -0.12
C PHE A 33 17.81 5.34 0.57
N ALA A 34 17.91 5.26 1.90
CA ALA A 34 19.02 5.86 2.66
C ALA A 34 20.40 5.26 2.34
N PHE A 35 20.44 4.03 1.80
CA PHE A 35 21.66 3.35 1.37
C PHE A 35 21.91 3.45 -0.14
N ASP A 36 21.20 4.33 -0.87
CA ASP A 36 21.27 4.48 -2.33
C ASP A 36 21.01 3.16 -3.11
N MET A 37 20.28 2.23 -2.49
CA MET A 37 19.92 0.94 -3.10
C MET A 37 18.69 1.06 -3.99
N ILE A 38 17.84 2.07 -3.75
CA ILE A 38 16.75 2.47 -4.63
C ILE A 38 16.80 3.99 -4.81
N ASP A 39 16.36 4.47 -5.97
CA ASP A 39 16.26 5.90 -6.22
C ASP A 39 14.88 6.47 -5.82
N ALA A 40 14.69 7.78 -5.98
CA ALA A 40 13.47 8.48 -5.59
C ALA A 40 12.25 8.05 -6.41
N GLU A 41 12.45 7.68 -7.68
CA GLU A 41 11.38 7.19 -8.56
C GLU A 41 10.90 5.83 -8.06
N GLN A 42 11.83 4.90 -7.85
CA GLN A 42 11.55 3.58 -7.29
C GLN A 42 10.90 3.65 -5.91
N MET A 43 11.37 4.54 -5.04
CA MET A 43 10.77 4.76 -3.72
C MET A 43 9.31 5.19 -3.84
N THR A 44 9.02 6.15 -4.72
CA THR A 44 7.67 6.68 -4.91
C THR A 44 6.72 5.60 -5.44
N GLU A 45 7.14 4.84 -6.45
CA GLU A 45 6.35 3.75 -7.01
C GLU A 45 6.02 2.67 -5.98
N LEU A 46 7.02 2.23 -5.21
CA LEU A 46 6.85 1.19 -4.20
C LEU A 46 6.00 1.68 -3.02
N ALA A 47 6.10 2.95 -2.64
CA ALA A 47 5.26 3.55 -1.61
C ALA A 47 3.78 3.59 -2.05
N LEU A 48 3.50 3.99 -3.29
CA LEU A 48 2.15 3.97 -3.86
C LEU A 48 1.58 2.55 -3.95
N LEU A 49 2.43 1.57 -4.29
CA LEU A 49 2.04 0.16 -4.27
C LEU A 49 1.65 -0.29 -2.86
N ALA A 50 2.42 0.09 -1.85
CA ALA A 50 2.11 -0.22 -0.45
C ALA A 50 0.80 0.44 -0.01
N GLU A 51 0.56 1.69 -0.38
CA GLU A 51 -0.71 2.37 -0.13
C GLU A 51 -1.91 1.63 -0.71
N THR A 52 -1.76 1.12 -1.93
CA THR A 52 -2.84 0.40 -2.62
C THR A 52 -3.07 -0.98 -2.00
N VAL A 53 -2.01 -1.73 -1.74
CA VAL A 53 -2.11 -3.14 -1.27
C VAL A 53 -2.57 -3.24 0.19
N TYR A 54 -2.15 -2.27 1.01
CA TYR A 54 -2.49 -2.18 2.43
C TYR A 54 -3.61 -1.18 2.72
N ALA A 55 -4.25 -0.63 1.69
CA ALA A 55 -5.45 0.19 1.88
C ALA A 55 -6.46 -0.59 2.74
N PRO A 56 -7.10 0.05 3.72
CA PRO A 56 -8.22 -0.57 4.42
C PRO A 56 -9.27 -0.97 3.38
N PRO A 57 -9.98 -2.10 3.60
CA PRO A 57 -11.07 -2.49 2.71
C PRO A 57 -12.02 -1.29 2.57
N ALA A 58 -12.38 -0.98 1.32
CA ALA A 58 -13.30 0.10 1.04
C ALA A 58 -14.56 -0.12 1.88
N VAL A 59 -14.81 0.79 2.82
CA VAL A 59 -16.09 0.85 3.51
C VAL A 59 -17.08 1.28 2.43
N GLU A 60 -17.84 0.33 1.89
CA GLU A 60 -19.00 0.68 1.09
C GLU A 60 -19.87 1.61 1.94
N PRO A 61 -20.22 2.81 1.46
CA PRO A 61 -21.14 3.65 2.20
C PRO A 61 -22.44 2.87 2.37
N GLU A 62 -22.78 2.55 3.62
CA GLU A 62 -24.10 2.02 3.97
C GLU A 62 -25.13 3.04 3.49
N ILE A 63 -25.74 2.77 2.35
CA ILE A 63 -26.93 3.48 1.87
C ILE A 63 -27.95 3.40 3.01
N PRO A 64 -28.38 4.53 3.60
CA PRO A 64 -29.41 4.50 4.63
C PRO A 64 -30.65 3.90 3.98
N THR A 65 -31.06 2.71 4.40
CA THR A 65 -32.37 2.18 4.04
C THR A 65 -33.39 3.17 4.56
N GLU A 66 -34.09 3.83 3.63
CA GLU A 66 -35.22 4.72 3.88
C GLU A 66 -36.10 4.11 4.98
N PRO A 67 -36.52 4.87 6.01
CA PRO A 67 -37.42 4.33 7.02
C PRO A 67 -38.72 3.93 6.31
N GLU A 68 -39.06 2.64 6.37
CA GLU A 68 -40.32 2.14 5.84
C GLU A 68 -41.46 3.01 6.40
N MET A 69 -42.18 3.68 5.49
CA MET A 69 -43.37 4.44 5.88
C MET A 69 -44.29 3.52 6.67
N PRO A 70 -44.80 3.93 7.85
CA PRO A 70 -45.82 3.16 8.54
C PRO A 70 -47.02 3.00 7.61
N VAL A 71 -47.32 1.76 7.25
CA VAL A 71 -48.61 1.42 6.64
C VAL A 71 -49.60 1.31 7.80
N GLU A 72 -50.63 2.15 7.73
CA GLU A 72 -51.82 2.30 8.61
C GLU A 72 -51.68 3.11 9.91
#